data_AF-A0A2A2J6C4-F1
#
_entry.id   AF-A0A2A2J6C4-F1
#
_cell.length_a   1.000
_cell.length_b   1.000
_cell.length_c   1.000
_cell.angle_alpha   90.00
_cell.angle_beta   90.00
_cell.angle_gamma   90.00
#
_symmetry.space_group_name_H-M   'P 1'
#
loop_
_entity.id
_entity.type
_entity.pdbx_description
1 polymer ?
#
loop_
_entity_poly.entity_id
_entity_poly.type
_entity_poly.pdbx_seq_one_letter_code
_entity_poly.pdbx_strand_id
1 'polypeptide(L)'
;MTNEPTYPEIEVHLPLSGGKAGENLKFPYLEGQSTIKLQNNSLTQKYVFKLKTNNHPAYQIAPVKGVLDANHNIIIVVVRTRKPFKDDKLQISIVPVSEADAKKEIDDVLKRDESKVMHKTINCLRG
;
A
#
# COMPACT_ATOMS: atom_id res chain seq x y z
N MET A 1 7.75 10.15 30.61
CA MET A 1 8.13 9.83 29.22
C MET A 1 6.97 9.06 28.63
N THR A 2 6.11 9.72 27.86
CA THR A 2 5.01 9.05 27.16
C THR A 2 5.63 8.28 26.01
N ASN A 3 5.73 6.97 26.13
CA ASN A 3 6.09 6.12 25.00
C ASN A 3 5.01 6.34 23.93
N GLU A 4 5.39 6.92 22.79
CA GLU A 4 4.49 7.00 21.65
C GLU A 4 4.07 5.57 21.27
N PRO A 5 2.78 5.33 20.98
CA PRO A 5 2.35 4.01 20.55
C PRO A 5 3.07 3.67 19.23
N THR A 6 3.99 2.71 19.29
CA THR A 6 4.64 2.16 18.09
C THR A 6 3.61 1.32 17.36
N TYR A 7 3.11 1.83 16.24
CA TYR A 7 2.21 1.09 15.37
C TYR A 7 3.00 0.06 14.55
N PRO A 8 2.41 -1.09 14.22
CA PRO A 8 2.98 -2.01 13.25
C PRO A 8 3.23 -1.28 11.92
N GLU A 9 4.46 -1.36 11.43
CA GLU A 9 4.87 -0.78 10.15
C GLU A 9 5.41 -1.87 9.24
N ILE A 10 5.08 -1.78 7.95
CA ILE A 10 5.75 -2.56 6.90
C ILE A 10 6.33 -1.62 5.85
N GLU A 11 7.49 -1.98 5.32
CA GLU A 11 8.14 -1.25 4.22
C GLU A 11 7.95 -2.01 2.90
N VAL A 12 7.55 -1.28 1.86
CA VAL A 12 7.43 -1.81 0.50
C VAL A 12 8.33 -1.00 -0.41
N HIS A 13 9.35 -1.64 -0.98
CA HIS A 13 10.34 -0.97 -1.83
C HIS A 13 10.02 -1.18 -3.31
N LEU A 14 10.15 -0.12 -4.11
CA LEU A 14 10.02 -0.12 -5.57
C LEU A 14 11.38 0.09 -6.25
N PRO A 15 11.65 -0.60 -7.38
CA PRO A 15 10.80 -1.60 -8.03
C PRO A 15 10.63 -2.85 -7.15
N LEU A 16 9.47 -3.53 -7.25
CA LEU A 16 9.21 -4.71 -6.45
C LEU A 16 10.25 -5.79 -6.78
N SER A 17 11.08 -6.17 -5.81
CA SER A 17 11.99 -7.30 -5.97
C SER A 17 11.18 -8.59 -6.05
N GLY A 18 11.64 -9.55 -6.86
CA GLY A 18 10.89 -10.77 -7.27
C GLY A 18 10.52 -11.78 -6.17
N GLY A 19 10.43 -11.37 -4.92
CA GLY A 19 9.94 -12.19 -3.82
C GLY A 19 8.41 -12.29 -3.81
N LYS A 20 7.89 -13.48 -4.12
CA LYS A 20 6.46 -13.85 -4.03
C LYS A 20 5.89 -13.87 -2.60
N ALA A 21 6.70 -13.59 -1.57
CA ALA A 21 6.22 -13.52 -0.20
C ALA A 21 5.31 -12.28 -0.05
N GLY A 22 4.04 -12.51 0.29
CA GLY A 22 3.16 -11.44 0.75
C GLY A 22 3.71 -10.88 2.06
N GLU A 23 3.73 -9.56 2.21
CA GLU A 23 4.03 -8.98 3.53
C GLU A 23 2.87 -9.26 4.48
N ASN A 24 3.15 -9.29 5.78
CA ASN A 24 2.13 -9.49 6.79
C ASN A 24 2.02 -8.23 7.65
N LEU A 25 0.82 -7.64 7.67
CA LEU A 25 0.47 -6.55 8.55
C LEU A 25 -0.26 -7.13 9.77
N LYS A 26 0.42 -7.17 10.91
CA LYS A 26 -0.12 -7.76 12.14
C LYS A 26 -0.79 -6.69 13.00
N PHE A 27 -2.04 -6.91 13.38
CA PHE A 27 -2.78 -6.05 14.30
C PHE A 27 -2.87 -6.72 15.67
N PRO A 28 -2.29 -6.14 16.74
CA PRO A 28 -2.30 -6.75 18.08
C PRO A 28 -3.70 -6.79 18.72
N TYR A 29 -4.62 -5.96 18.25
CA TYR A 29 -5.98 -5.87 18.76
C TYR A 29 -7.01 -5.97 17.62
N LEU A 30 -8.29 -6.10 17.97
CA LEU A 30 -9.39 -6.18 16.98
C LEU A 30 -9.58 -4.89 16.18
N GLU A 31 -9.15 -3.77 16.75
CA GLU A 31 -9.09 -2.45 16.13
C GLU A 31 -7.68 -1.88 16.35
N GLY A 32 -7.24 -0.98 15.49
CA GLY A 32 -5.92 -0.38 15.63
C GLY A 32 -5.45 0.28 14.36
N GLN A 33 -4.29 0.90 14.46
CA GLN A 33 -3.64 1.58 13.34
C GLN A 33 -2.35 0.86 12.98
N SER A 34 -2.02 0.86 11.70
CA SER A 34 -0.74 0.39 11.17
C SER A 34 -0.35 1.25 9.97
N THR A 35 0.93 1.25 9.62
CA THR A 35 1.47 2.03 8.50
C THR A 35 2.10 1.13 7.45
N ILE A 36 1.95 1.52 6.19
CA ILE A 36 2.67 0.96 5.06
C ILE A 36 3.53 2.09 4.50
N LYS A 37 4.84 1.93 4.58
CA LYS A 37 5.80 2.88 4.01
C LYS A 37 6.19 2.40 2.62
N LEU A 38 5.58 3.01 1.60
CA LEU A 38 5.89 2.72 0.21
C LEU A 38 7.06 3.60 -0.23
N GLN A 39 8.18 2.98 -0.55
CA GLN A 39 9.45 3.65 -0.89
C GLN A 39 9.79 3.44 -2.36
N ASN A 40 10.03 4.52 -3.07
CA ASN A 40 10.54 4.44 -4.44
C ASN A 40 12.04 4.64 -4.45
N ASN A 41 12.79 3.55 -4.60
CA ASN A 41 14.25 3.59 -4.63
C ASN A 41 14.80 3.88 -6.04
N SER A 42 13.93 4.09 -7.03
CA SER A 42 14.36 4.52 -8.35
C SER A 42 14.74 6.00 -8.35
N LEU A 43 15.86 6.33 -8.96
CA LEU A 43 16.34 7.72 -9.10
C LEU A 43 15.59 8.52 -10.18
N THR A 44 14.89 7.85 -11.10
CA THR A 44 14.27 8.50 -12.27
C THR A 44 12.84 8.07 -12.54
N GLN A 45 12.45 6.86 -12.12
CA GLN A 45 11.13 6.31 -12.42
C GLN A 45 10.11 6.77 -11.39
N LYS A 46 9.01 7.38 -11.85
CA LYS A 46 7.81 7.59 -11.03
C LYS A 46 6.89 6.39 -11.09
N TYR A 47 6.11 6.19 -10.05
CA TYR A 47 5.08 5.15 -10.01
C TYR A 47 3.74 5.76 -9.64
N VAL A 48 2.64 5.17 -10.11
CA VAL A 48 1.34 5.37 -9.46
C VAL A 48 0.97 4.12 -8.70
N PHE A 49 0.28 4.30 -7.58
CA PHE A 49 -0.20 3.21 -6.76
C PHE A 49 -1.70 3.35 -6.47
N LYS A 50 -2.35 2.20 -6.24
CA LYS A 50 -3.70 2.10 -5.70
C LYS A 50 -3.81 0.93 -4.74
N LEU A 51 -4.31 1.19 -3.54
CA LEU A 51 -4.70 0.19 -2.57
C LEU A 51 -6.15 -0.25 -2.77
N LYS A 52 -6.38 -1.54 -2.57
CA LYS A 52 -7.69 -2.14 -2.39
C LYS A 52 -7.65 -3.10 -1.21
N THR A 53 -8.81 -3.36 -0.63
CA THR A 53 -8.99 -4.40 0.39
C THR A 53 -10.15 -5.30 0.00
N ASN A 54 -10.09 -6.57 0.38
CA ASN A 54 -11.24 -7.48 0.25
C ASN A 54 -12.27 -7.31 1.39
N ASN A 55 -12.00 -6.47 2.39
CA ASN A 55 -12.89 -6.23 3.52
C ASN A 55 -13.05 -4.72 3.80
N HIS A 56 -13.53 -3.98 2.80
CA HIS A 56 -13.73 -2.54 2.86
C HIS A 56 -14.40 -2.02 4.15
N PRO A 57 -15.47 -2.64 4.69
CA PRO A 57 -16.11 -2.15 5.91
C PRO A 57 -15.24 -2.26 7.18
N ALA A 58 -14.18 -3.07 7.16
CA ALA A 58 -13.29 -3.26 8.31
C ALA A 58 -12.09 -2.30 8.31
N TYR A 59 -11.78 -1.64 7.18
CA TYR A 59 -10.57 -0.85 7.01
C TYR A 59 -10.84 0.56 6.48
N GLN A 60 -10.19 1.53 7.11
CA GLN A 60 -10.04 2.89 6.58
C GLN A 60 -8.58 3.08 6.18
N ILE A 61 -8.34 3.55 4.95
CA ILE A 61 -7.02 3.62 4.33
C ILE A 61 -6.80 5.01 3.77
N ALA A 62 -5.67 5.63 4.07
CA ALA A 62 -5.33 6.95 3.54
C ALA A 62 -3.81 7.10 3.33
N PRO A 63 -3.35 7.53 2.14
CA PRO A 63 -4.10 7.66 0.88
C PRO A 63 -4.42 6.29 0.25
N VAL A 64 -5.54 6.20 -0.49
CA VAL A 64 -5.91 4.98 -1.24
C VAL A 64 -5.21 4.91 -2.60
N LYS A 65 -4.95 6.04 -3.24
CA LYS A 65 -4.24 6.12 -4.52
C LYS A 65 -3.37 7.36 -4.56
N GLY A 66 -2.31 7.33 -5.35
CA GLY A 66 -1.42 8.47 -5.50
C GLY A 66 -0.30 8.24 -6.51
N VAL A 67 0.45 9.30 -6.76
CA VAL A 67 1.71 9.27 -7.50
C VAL A 67 2.85 9.25 -6.48
N LEU A 68 3.85 8.43 -6.73
CA LEU A 68 5.07 8.35 -5.96
C LEU A 68 6.24 8.78 -6.85
N ASP A 69 6.81 9.95 -6.53
CA ASP A 69 7.95 10.49 -7.24
C ASP A 69 9.21 9.63 -7.07
N ALA A 70 10.16 9.80 -7.99
CA ALA A 70 11.46 9.15 -7.93
C ALA A 70 12.19 9.52 -6.63
N ASN A 71 12.80 8.55 -5.96
CA ASN A 71 13.53 8.73 -4.71
C ASN A 71 12.70 9.32 -3.55
N HIS A 72 11.37 9.17 -3.59
CA HIS A 72 10.47 9.61 -2.52
C HIS A 72 9.79 8.42 -1.85
N ASN A 73 9.28 8.66 -0.64
CA ASN A 73 8.46 7.73 0.11
C ASN A 73 7.07 8.32 0.40
N ILE A 74 6.10 7.44 0.61
CA ILE A 74 4.77 7.81 1.07
C ILE A 74 4.34 6.87 2.20
N ILE A 75 3.73 7.46 3.23
CA ILE A 75 3.17 6.71 4.35
C ILE A 75 1.68 6.53 4.09
N ILE A 76 1.24 5.28 4.07
CA ILE A 76 -0.16 4.91 3.96
C ILE A 76 -0.61 4.43 5.33
N VAL A 77 -1.56 5.14 5.90
CA VAL A 77 -2.18 4.78 7.17
C VAL A 77 -3.30 3.79 6.92
N VAL A 78 -3.28 2.68 7.64
CA VAL A 78 -4.30 1.64 7.64
C VAL A 78 -4.90 1.55 9.03
N VAL A 79 -6.15 1.98 9.15
CA VAL A 79 -6.93 1.87 10.40
C VAL A 79 -7.89 0.71 10.26
N ARG A 80 -7.79 -0.25 11.18
CA ARG A 80 -8.73 -1.34 11.33
C ARG A 80 -9.80 -0.97 12.36
N THR A 81 -11.06 -1.17 11.99
CA THR A 81 -12.21 -1.03 12.88
C THR A 81 -12.54 -2.37 13.55
N ARG A 82 -13.31 -2.32 14.66
CA ARG A 82 -13.72 -3.50 15.44
C ARG A 82 -14.70 -4.42 14.69
N LYS A 83 -14.21 -5.08 13.64
CA LYS A 83 -14.92 -6.07 12.82
C LYS A 83 -14.16 -7.42 12.88
N PRO A 84 -14.83 -8.55 12.59
CA PRO A 84 -14.18 -9.86 12.58
C PRO A 84 -13.02 -9.93 11.58
N PHE A 85 -11.92 -10.58 11.96
CA PHE A 85 -10.88 -10.98 11.02
C PHE A 85 -11.43 -12.13 10.18
N LYS A 86 -11.27 -12.02 8.87
CA LYS A 86 -11.43 -13.11 7.91
C LYS A 86 -10.04 -13.41 7.34
N ASP A 87 -9.96 -13.70 6.05
CA ASP A 87 -8.71 -13.69 5.29
C ASP A 87 -8.48 -12.30 4.70
N ASP A 88 -8.38 -11.29 5.56
CA ASP A 88 -8.30 -9.89 5.16
C ASP A 88 -6.98 -9.62 4.43
N LYS A 89 -7.07 -9.01 3.24
CA LYS A 89 -5.93 -8.71 2.37
C LYS A 89 -5.99 -7.27 1.90
N LEU A 90 -4.83 -6.63 1.85
CA LEU A 90 -4.61 -5.39 1.11
C LEU A 90 -3.84 -5.72 -0.16
N GLN A 91 -4.24 -5.14 -1.28
CA GLN A 91 -3.54 -5.26 -2.55
C GLN A 91 -3.09 -3.88 -3.00
N ILE A 92 -1.78 -3.70 -3.16
CA ILE A 92 -1.18 -2.52 -3.77
C ILE A 92 -0.99 -2.83 -5.25
N SER A 93 -1.67 -2.10 -6.12
CA SER A 93 -1.46 -2.11 -7.57
C SER A 93 -0.52 -0.96 -7.92
N ILE A 94 0.55 -1.24 -8.65
CA ILE A 94 1.66 -0.30 -8.86
C ILE A 94 2.07 -0.37 -10.33
N VAL A 95 2.23 0.77 -10.98
CA VAL A 95 2.68 0.82 -12.37
C VAL A 95 3.69 1.96 -12.56
N PRO A 96 4.81 1.71 -13.26
CA PRO A 96 5.73 2.77 -13.65
C PRO A 96 5.05 3.71 -14.66
N VAL A 97 5.21 5.01 -14.47
CA VAL A 97 4.58 6.03 -15.33
C VAL A 97 5.57 7.08 -15.82
N SER A 98 5.26 7.67 -16.97
CA SER A 98 5.92 8.87 -17.47
C SER A 98 5.44 10.12 -16.71
N GLU A 99 6.13 11.26 -16.85
CA GLU A 99 5.66 12.53 -16.28
C GLU A 99 4.30 12.97 -16.84
N ALA A 100 4.02 12.67 -18.11
CA ALA A 100 2.75 13.00 -18.76
C ALA A 100 1.60 12.17 -18.17
N ASP A 101 1.85 10.89 -17.87
CA ASP A 101 0.84 10.00 -17.29
C ASP A 101 0.64 10.22 -15.79
N ALA A 102 1.65 10.70 -15.08
CA ALA A 102 1.54 11.08 -13.66
C ALA A 102 0.49 12.18 -13.40
N LYS A 103 0.11 12.96 -14.42
CA LYS A 103 -0.90 14.02 -14.35
C LYS A 103 -2.31 13.55 -14.71
N LYS A 104 -2.47 12.30 -15.15
CA LYS A 104 -3.77 11.74 -15.57
C LYS A 104 -4.51 11.09 -14.41
N GLU A 105 -5.76 10.73 -14.66
CA GLU A 105 -6.55 9.97 -13.70
C GLU A 105 -5.92 8.58 -13.47
N ILE A 106 -5.56 8.30 -12.22
CA ILE A 106 -4.81 7.09 -11.84
C ILE A 106 -5.57 5.81 -12.24
N ASP A 107 -6.90 5.83 -12.11
CA ASP A 107 -7.73 4.68 -12.46
C ASP A 107 -7.69 4.36 -13.96
N ASP A 108 -7.54 5.38 -14.81
CA ASP A 108 -7.43 5.19 -16.26
C ASP A 108 -6.04 4.72 -16.65
N VAL A 109 -4.99 5.23 -15.99
CA VAL A 109 -3.60 4.77 -16.19
C VAL A 109 -3.48 3.29 -15.84
N LEU A 110 -4.03 2.86 -14.70
CA LEU A 110 -4.00 1.46 -14.26
C LEU A 110 -4.76 0.52 -15.21
N LYS A 111 -5.86 0.98 -15.82
CA LYS A 111 -6.60 0.21 -16.82
C LYS A 111 -5.87 0.15 -18.17
N ARG A 112 -5.30 1.27 -18.62
CA ARG A 112 -4.59 1.38 -19.90
C ARG A 112 -3.34 0.50 -19.93
N ASP A 113 -2.59 0.50 -18.83
CA ASP A 113 -1.33 -0.23 -18.69
C ASP A 113 -1.48 -1.50 -17.83
N GLU A 114 -2.64 -2.17 -17.89
CA GLU A 114 -2.95 -3.34 -17.06
C GLU A 114 -1.85 -4.42 -17.11
N SER A 115 -1.23 -4.63 -18.29
CA SER A 115 -0.12 -5.59 -18.47
C SER A 115 1.17 -5.21 -17.74
N LYS A 116 1.33 -3.94 -17.35
CA LYS A 116 2.47 -3.42 -16.58
C LYS A 116 2.14 -3.23 -15.10
N VAL A 117 0.89 -3.47 -14.70
CA VAL A 117 0.48 -3.35 -13.30
C VAL A 117 1.10 -4.50 -12.52
N MET A 118 1.94 -4.13 -11.57
CA MET A 118 2.49 -5.04 -10.57
C MET A 118 1.59 -5.03 -9.34
N HIS A 119 1.40 -6.19 -8.73
CA HIS A 119 0.59 -6.32 -7.52
C HIS A 119 1.43 -6.81 -6.35
N LYS A 120 1.36 -6.13 -5.22
CA LYS A 120 1.85 -6.62 -3.93
C LYS A 120 0.66 -6.88 -3.02
N THR A 121 0.54 -8.12 -2.56
CA THR A 121 -0.47 -8.51 -1.57
C THR A 121 0.14 -8.43 -0.18
N ILE A 122 -0.63 -7.86 0.75
CA ILE A 122 -0.31 -7.79 2.17
C ILE A 122 -1.42 -8.51 2.92
N ASN A 123 -1.09 -9.54 3.69
CA ASN A 123 -2.07 -10.23 4.52
C ASN A 123 -2.25 -9.47 5.83
N CYS A 124 -3.49 -9.20 6.21
CA CYS A 124 -3.79 -8.61 7.50
C CYS A 124 -4.07 -9.72 8.50
N LEU A 125 -3.15 -9.90 9.44
CA LEU A 125 -3.22 -10.97 10.42
C LEU A 125 -3.52 -10.40 11.80
N ARG A 126 -4.18 -11.21 12.63
CA ARG A 126 -4.21 -10.97 14.07
C ARG A 126 -2.82 -11.27 14.64
N GLY A 127 -2.24 -10.28 15.32
CA GLY A 127 -0.96 -10.37 16.01
C GLY A 127 -1.08 -11.04 17.36
#